data_AF-A0A2G4IPI3-F1
#
_entry.id   AF-A0A2G4IPI3-F1
#
_cell.length_a   1.000
_cell.length_b   1.000
_cell.length_c   1.000
_cell.angle_alpha   90.00
_cell.angle_beta   90.00
_cell.angle_gamma   90.00
#
_symmetry.space_group_name_H-M   'P 1'
#
loop_
_entity.id
_entity.type
_entity.pdbx_description
1 polymer ?
#
loop_
_entity_poly.entity_id
_entity_poly.type
_entity_poly.pdbx_seq_one_letter_code
_entity_poly.pdbx_strand_id
1 'polypeptide(L)'
;MSTISSGRLVLESRDASPIVDPIWGLKQYGRATMARPHIMFVMAQDLPWQKGIYGPGREDVEMKMLSIDEKGTDATTIIRFPAGWERTAPEYCTAHEEFMVLDGAITIDGHTYDTHCYGFFPAGYTREKASSPKGAVLLTMFYDKPMVINGKGKGFDEKLLVKFIDPKLLDWDPGLVDPQLAKGVAIKHFRTDPYTGETSFLYCSPPHRVPPGMSKPKWTHPMVEELYVIEGDYVWGDCGRMGPGGYAWWREDVYHGPSGTDSGYHLFVRTIGGPLVNTFDTEKLPFTWDAPYNPQLPPELMKFAKPYVKPKNY
;
A
#
# COMPACT_ATOMS: atom_id res chain seq x y z
N MET A 1 -57.81 -19.42 -23.14
CA MET A 1 -58.77 -18.54 -22.42
C MET A 1 -59.01 -19.13 -21.04
N SER A 2 -58.53 -18.47 -20.00
CA SER A 2 -58.96 -18.66 -18.61
C SER A 2 -58.29 -17.55 -17.78
N THR A 3 -59.11 -16.64 -17.27
CA THR A 3 -58.80 -15.51 -16.41
C THR A 3 -59.18 -15.85 -14.97
N ILE A 4 -58.27 -15.74 -14.00
CA ILE A 4 -58.54 -15.66 -12.54
C ILE A 4 -57.38 -14.84 -11.93
N SER A 5 -57.56 -13.56 -11.62
CA SER A 5 -58.09 -12.96 -10.37
C SER A 5 -57.01 -12.73 -9.30
N SER A 6 -56.87 -11.45 -8.96
CA SER A 6 -56.03 -10.84 -7.94
C SER A 6 -56.51 -11.15 -6.52
N GLY A 7 -55.59 -11.56 -5.65
CA GLY A 7 -55.79 -11.65 -4.20
C GLY A 7 -54.72 -10.83 -3.46
N ARG A 8 -55.14 -9.69 -2.90
CA ARG A 8 -54.35 -8.77 -2.08
C ARG A 8 -54.40 -9.28 -0.65
N LEU A 9 -53.27 -9.66 -0.07
CA LEU A 9 -53.17 -9.99 1.36
C LEU A 9 -52.64 -8.77 2.12
N VAL A 10 -53.52 -8.23 2.95
CA VAL A 10 -53.24 -7.28 4.03
C VAL A 10 -52.63 -8.08 5.17
N LEU A 11 -51.48 -7.65 5.70
CA LEU A 11 -50.98 -8.11 6.99
C LEU A 11 -50.77 -6.90 7.90
N GLU A 12 -51.41 -7.02 9.05
CA GLU A 12 -51.55 -6.03 10.12
C GLU A 12 -50.21 -5.73 10.80
N SER A 13 -50.08 -4.48 11.21
CA SER A 13 -49.06 -3.98 12.13
C SER A 13 -49.19 -4.65 13.50
N ARG A 14 -48.13 -5.29 13.97
CA ARG A 14 -47.92 -5.59 15.38
C ARG A 14 -46.64 -4.92 15.84
N ASP A 15 -46.81 -4.01 16.80
CA ASP A 15 -45.75 -3.42 17.60
C ASP A 15 -44.88 -4.52 18.21
N ALA A 16 -43.59 -4.45 17.94
CA ALA A 16 -42.57 -5.20 18.66
C ALA A 16 -41.50 -4.21 19.10
N SER A 17 -41.62 -3.75 20.34
CA SER A 17 -40.55 -3.07 21.06
C SER A 17 -39.29 -3.97 21.09
N PRO A 18 -38.09 -3.42 20.89
CA PRO A 18 -36.87 -4.21 20.90
C PRO A 18 -36.54 -4.65 22.33
N ILE A 19 -36.49 -5.97 22.53
CA ILE A 19 -35.85 -6.61 23.68
C ILE A 19 -34.34 -6.40 23.51
N VAL A 20 -33.79 -5.52 24.34
CA VAL A 20 -32.33 -5.35 24.52
C VAL A 20 -31.83 -6.47 25.43
N ASP A 21 -31.02 -7.37 24.86
CA ASP A 21 -30.30 -8.39 25.60
C ASP A 21 -28.90 -7.83 25.99
N PRO A 22 -28.57 -7.66 27.29
CA PRO A 22 -27.43 -6.87 27.72
C PRO A 22 -26.22 -7.75 28.05
N ILE A 23 -25.63 -8.44 27.06
CA ILE A 23 -24.36 -9.15 27.27
C ILE A 23 -23.51 -9.10 25.99
N TRP A 24 -22.91 -7.94 25.72
CA TRP A 24 -21.56 -7.81 25.13
C TRP A 24 -21.14 -6.37 25.37
N GLY A 25 -20.35 -6.17 26.43
CA GLY A 25 -19.67 -4.90 26.65
C GLY A 25 -18.74 -4.64 25.47
N LEU A 26 -19.13 -3.71 24.60
CA LEU A 26 -18.20 -3.00 23.73
C LEU A 26 -17.19 -2.32 24.65
N LYS A 27 -16.08 -3.01 24.91
CA LYS A 27 -14.84 -2.34 25.30
C LYS A 27 -14.50 -1.43 24.12
N GLN A 28 -14.83 -0.15 24.24
CA GLN A 28 -14.06 0.89 23.59
C GLN A 28 -12.61 0.69 24.07
N TYR A 29 -11.83 -0.03 23.26
CA TYR A 29 -10.39 -0.06 23.44
C TYR A 29 -9.90 1.37 23.23
N GLY A 30 -9.25 1.90 24.27
CA GLY A 30 -8.83 3.29 24.35
C GLY A 30 -8.05 3.72 23.11
N ARG A 31 -8.51 4.83 22.53
CA ARG A 31 -7.83 5.58 21.48
C ARG A 31 -6.58 6.24 22.08
N ALA A 32 -5.45 5.55 22.02
CA ALA A 32 -4.09 6.13 22.06
C ALA A 32 -3.01 5.07 21.76
N THR A 33 -3.05 4.46 20.56
CA THR A 33 -1.82 4.02 19.91
C THR A 33 -1.45 5.13 18.93
N MET A 34 -0.44 5.94 19.28
CA MET A 34 0.04 6.99 18.39
C MET A 34 0.50 6.36 17.08
N ALA A 35 -0.21 6.68 16.00
CA ALA A 35 -0.24 5.91 14.78
C ALA A 35 0.40 6.72 13.65
N ARG A 36 1.05 6.05 12.69
CA ARG A 36 1.81 6.70 11.61
C ARG A 36 1.04 7.87 10.97
N PRO A 37 1.62 9.06 10.81
CA PRO A 37 0.90 10.23 10.29
C PRO A 37 0.30 10.02 8.90
N HIS A 38 -0.81 10.70 8.63
CA HIS A 38 -1.45 10.72 7.32
C HIS A 38 -0.56 11.40 6.26
N ILE A 39 -0.42 10.79 5.08
CA ILE A 39 0.41 11.28 3.97
C ILE A 39 -0.36 11.14 2.65
N MET A 40 -0.70 12.26 2.01
CA MET A 40 -1.37 12.33 0.70
C MET A 40 -0.92 13.59 -0.06
N PHE A 41 0.18 13.60 -0.80
CA PHE A 41 1.21 12.57 -0.98
C PHE A 41 2.58 13.26 -1.06
N VAL A 42 3.67 12.49 -1.02
CA VAL A 42 5.03 13.00 -1.23
C VAL A 42 5.70 12.28 -2.38
N MET A 43 6.57 12.97 -3.13
CA MET A 43 7.39 12.35 -4.16
C MET A 43 8.68 11.82 -3.55
N ALA A 44 8.93 10.51 -3.68
CA ALA A 44 10.13 9.88 -3.14
C ALA A 44 11.43 10.50 -3.68
N GLN A 45 11.40 11.04 -4.91
CA GLN A 45 12.54 11.70 -5.54
C GLN A 45 12.99 12.95 -4.77
N ASP A 46 12.05 13.66 -4.11
CA ASP A 46 12.33 14.88 -3.36
C ASP A 46 12.86 14.64 -1.94
N LEU A 47 12.78 13.40 -1.45
CA LEU A 47 13.28 13.02 -0.14
C LEU A 47 14.80 12.76 -0.18
N PRO A 48 15.55 13.12 0.88
CA PRO A 48 17.00 12.93 0.91
C PRO A 48 17.37 11.46 1.13
N TRP A 49 18.49 11.04 0.53
CA TRP A 49 19.17 9.80 0.90
C TRP A 49 19.89 9.98 2.24
N GLN A 50 19.85 8.95 3.07
CA GLN A 50 20.55 8.84 4.34
C GLN A 50 21.42 7.59 4.30
N LYS A 51 22.59 7.63 4.94
CA LYS A 51 23.47 6.46 5.01
C LYS A 51 22.89 5.45 6.01
N GLY A 52 22.86 4.18 5.60
CA GLY A 52 22.31 3.07 6.37
C GLY A 52 20.79 3.08 6.47
N ILE A 53 20.23 2.00 7.01
CA ILE A 53 18.82 1.97 7.43
C ILE A 53 18.64 2.67 8.79
N TYR A 54 17.41 2.99 9.18
CA TYR A 54 17.10 3.69 10.44
C TYR A 54 17.30 2.85 11.72
N GLY A 55 17.65 1.58 11.57
CA GLY A 55 18.11 0.69 12.62
C GLY A 55 19.52 0.14 12.34
N PRO A 56 20.12 -0.61 13.28
CA PRO A 56 21.51 -1.06 13.17
C PRO A 56 21.70 -2.25 12.22
N GLY A 57 22.94 -2.46 11.77
CA GLY A 57 23.39 -3.70 11.12
C GLY A 57 23.41 -3.67 9.59
N ARG A 58 23.10 -2.52 8.99
CA ARG A 58 23.03 -2.31 7.53
C ARG A 58 23.47 -0.89 7.19
N GLU A 59 24.67 -0.50 7.61
CA GLU A 59 25.26 0.83 7.39
C GLU A 59 25.89 1.01 5.99
N ASP A 60 25.90 -0.08 5.21
CA ASP A 60 26.52 -0.23 3.89
C ASP A 60 25.54 -0.01 2.71
N VAL A 61 24.38 0.58 2.98
CA VAL A 61 23.36 0.97 1.99
C VAL A 61 22.98 2.45 2.15
N GLU A 62 22.15 2.97 1.26
CA GLU A 62 21.47 4.25 1.45
C GLU A 62 19.96 4.04 1.60
N MET A 63 19.27 4.92 2.32
CA MET A 63 17.84 4.84 2.56
C MET A 63 17.15 6.20 2.40
N LYS A 64 15.95 6.22 1.82
CA LYS A 64 14.99 7.32 1.98
C LYS A 64 13.87 6.87 2.91
N MET A 65 13.47 7.74 3.83
CA MET A 65 12.33 7.52 4.71
C MET A 65 11.06 8.08 4.06
N LEU A 66 10.11 7.22 3.65
CA LEU A 66 8.84 7.67 3.07
C LEU A 66 7.81 7.98 4.16
N SER A 67 7.77 7.15 5.19
CA SER A 67 6.99 7.37 6.41
C SER A 67 7.49 6.50 7.54
N ILE A 68 7.29 6.97 8.77
CA ILE A 68 7.58 6.21 9.98
C ILE A 68 6.49 6.47 11.00
N ASP A 69 6.19 5.46 11.81
CA ASP A 69 5.29 5.66 12.94
C ASP A 69 5.92 6.58 14.01
N GLU A 70 5.09 7.17 14.87
CA GLU A 70 5.57 8.14 15.87
C GLU A 70 6.54 7.53 16.88
N LYS A 71 6.54 6.19 17.07
CA LYS A 71 7.49 5.51 17.96
C LYS A 71 8.83 5.21 17.30
N GLY A 72 8.97 5.42 15.99
CA GLY A 72 10.22 5.17 15.27
C GLY A 72 10.52 3.68 15.07
N THR A 73 9.48 2.87 14.90
CA THR A 73 9.48 1.41 14.81
C THR A 73 9.13 0.95 13.39
N ASP A 74 7.87 0.97 13.02
CA ASP A 74 7.40 0.58 11.70
C ASP A 74 7.69 1.71 10.70
N ALA A 75 8.30 1.40 9.55
CA ALA A 75 8.58 2.37 8.50
C ALA A 75 8.35 1.82 7.09
N THR A 76 8.02 2.73 6.17
CA THR A 76 8.14 2.50 4.73
C THR A 76 9.32 3.33 4.21
N THR A 77 10.19 2.67 3.45
CA THR A 77 11.47 3.22 3.02
C THR A 77 11.75 2.88 1.56
N ILE A 78 12.70 3.59 0.97
CA ILE A 78 13.40 3.13 -0.23
C ILE A 78 14.83 2.84 0.15
N ILE A 79 15.32 1.62 -0.13
CA ILE A 79 16.69 1.21 0.16
C ILE A 79 17.46 1.05 -1.15
N ARG A 80 18.66 1.63 -1.22
CA ARG A 80 19.58 1.46 -2.33
C ARG A 80 20.79 0.65 -1.90
N PHE A 81 20.97 -0.48 -2.55
CA PHE A 81 22.17 -1.31 -2.48
C PHE A 81 23.17 -0.82 -3.54
N PRO A 82 24.43 -0.53 -3.16
CA PRO A 82 25.43 -0.08 -4.12
C PRO A 82 25.82 -1.22 -5.08
N ALA A 83 26.36 -0.86 -6.25
CA ALA A 83 26.94 -1.85 -7.15
C ALA A 83 28.11 -2.60 -6.49
N GLY A 84 28.16 -3.91 -6.70
CA GLY A 84 29.13 -4.80 -6.05
C GLY A 84 28.82 -5.13 -4.60
N TRP A 85 27.64 -4.77 -4.08
CA TRP A 85 27.24 -5.14 -2.72
C TRP A 85 27.12 -6.66 -2.56
N GLU A 86 27.64 -7.20 -1.45
CA GLU A 86 27.60 -8.62 -1.15
C GLU A 86 27.58 -8.89 0.36
N ARG A 87 26.87 -9.95 0.74
CA ARG A 87 26.90 -10.60 2.05
C ARG A 87 27.05 -12.10 1.84
N THR A 88 28.21 -12.63 2.24
CA THR A 88 28.56 -14.04 2.09
C THR A 88 28.30 -14.86 3.35
N ALA A 89 28.01 -14.20 4.47
CA ALA A 89 27.71 -14.82 5.76
C ALA A 89 26.22 -14.73 6.07
N PRO A 90 25.66 -15.71 6.81
CA PRO A 90 24.26 -15.67 7.21
C PRO A 90 23.92 -14.45 8.07
N GLU A 91 22.71 -13.93 7.90
CA GLU A 91 22.14 -12.85 8.70
C GLU A 91 20.62 -12.98 8.80
N TYR A 92 20.02 -12.28 9.76
CA TYR A 92 18.55 -12.15 9.86
C TYR A 92 18.15 -10.75 10.29
N CYS A 93 16.92 -10.34 9.96
CA CYS A 93 16.32 -9.10 10.45
C CYS A 93 15.41 -9.40 11.65
N THR A 94 15.41 -8.53 12.66
CA THR A 94 14.48 -8.64 13.81
C THR A 94 13.06 -8.18 13.53
N ALA A 95 12.84 -7.45 12.43
CA ALA A 95 11.52 -7.02 11.98
C ALA A 95 11.06 -7.86 10.79
N HIS A 96 9.74 -7.96 10.56
CA HIS A 96 9.26 -8.43 9.26
C HIS A 96 9.68 -7.43 8.19
N GLU A 97 10.17 -7.94 7.06
CA GLU A 97 10.65 -7.14 5.95
C GLU A 97 9.89 -7.53 4.69
N GLU A 98 9.11 -6.60 4.19
CA GLU A 98 8.40 -6.71 2.93
C GLU A 98 9.07 -5.80 1.90
N PHE A 99 9.29 -6.29 0.68
CA PHE A 99 9.94 -5.47 -0.33
C PHE A 99 9.50 -5.79 -1.75
N MET A 100 9.68 -4.78 -2.61
CA MET A 100 9.59 -4.89 -4.06
C MET A 100 10.76 -4.16 -4.70
N VAL A 101 11.38 -4.77 -5.71
CA VAL A 101 12.49 -4.13 -6.45
C VAL A 101 11.93 -3.07 -7.40
N LEU A 102 12.40 -1.83 -7.27
CA LEU A 102 12.04 -0.71 -8.15
C LEU A 102 13.02 -0.56 -9.32
N ASP A 103 14.31 -0.81 -9.07
CA ASP A 103 15.37 -0.70 -10.08
C ASP A 103 16.51 -1.67 -9.77
N GLY A 104 17.22 -2.10 -10.81
CA GLY A 104 18.32 -3.06 -10.71
C GLY A 104 17.87 -4.47 -10.29
N ALA A 105 18.73 -5.18 -9.57
CA ALA A 105 18.43 -6.53 -9.09
C ALA A 105 19.23 -6.90 -7.83
N ILE A 106 18.61 -7.67 -6.94
CA ILE A 106 19.25 -8.28 -5.77
C ILE A 106 19.04 -9.79 -5.81
N THR A 107 20.08 -10.57 -5.50
CA THR A 107 19.98 -12.02 -5.35
C THR A 107 20.05 -12.38 -3.88
N ILE A 108 19.06 -13.12 -3.36
CA ILE A 108 19.04 -13.60 -1.97
C ILE A 108 18.84 -15.11 -2.01
N ASP A 109 19.75 -15.87 -1.39
CA ASP A 109 19.69 -17.34 -1.29
C ASP A 109 19.43 -18.05 -2.64
N GLY A 110 20.01 -17.50 -3.72
CA GLY A 110 19.89 -18.04 -5.07
C GLY A 110 18.69 -17.54 -5.88
N HIS A 111 17.73 -16.85 -5.26
CA HIS A 111 16.64 -16.20 -5.99
C HIS A 111 17.05 -14.80 -6.42
N THR A 112 16.96 -14.50 -7.71
CA THR A 112 17.23 -13.16 -8.24
C THR A 112 15.94 -12.39 -8.37
N TYR A 113 15.81 -11.33 -7.57
CA TYR A 113 14.72 -10.37 -7.61
C TYR A 113 15.17 -9.24 -8.54
N ASP A 114 14.64 -9.23 -9.76
CA ASP A 114 14.76 -8.11 -10.69
C ASP A 114 13.59 -7.15 -10.53
N THR A 115 13.52 -6.10 -11.34
CA THR A 115 12.46 -5.09 -11.29
C THR A 115 11.06 -5.70 -11.17
N HIS A 116 10.34 -5.18 -10.16
CA HIS A 116 9.02 -5.58 -9.67
C HIS A 116 8.92 -6.91 -8.92
N CYS A 117 9.98 -7.72 -8.85
CA CYS A 117 9.96 -8.90 -7.99
C CYS A 117 9.70 -8.52 -6.52
N TYR A 118 8.94 -9.37 -5.84
CA TYR A 118 8.43 -9.15 -4.49
C TYR A 118 8.85 -10.26 -3.52
N GLY A 119 9.03 -9.89 -2.25
CA GLY A 119 9.23 -10.83 -1.15
C GLY A 119 8.71 -10.30 0.18
N PHE A 120 8.34 -11.22 1.07
CA PHE A 120 8.01 -10.94 2.47
C PHE A 120 8.77 -11.91 3.36
N PHE A 121 9.77 -11.42 4.09
CA PHE A 121 10.60 -12.22 4.98
C PHE A 121 10.21 -11.92 6.43
N PRO A 122 9.68 -12.92 7.15
CA PRO A 122 9.27 -12.69 8.53
C PRO A 122 10.48 -12.44 9.43
N ALA A 123 10.27 -11.72 10.54
CA ALA A 123 11.28 -11.53 11.58
C ALA A 123 11.95 -12.86 11.94
N GLY A 124 13.29 -12.86 11.99
CA GLY A 124 14.08 -14.07 12.25
C GLY A 124 14.35 -14.95 11.01
N TYR A 125 13.79 -14.63 9.84
CA TYR A 125 14.13 -15.33 8.60
C TYR A 125 15.62 -15.16 8.28
N THR A 126 16.32 -16.28 8.11
CA THR A 126 17.76 -16.28 7.83
C THR A 126 17.98 -16.18 6.33
N ARG A 127 18.75 -15.17 5.92
CA ARG A 127 19.38 -15.10 4.61
C ARG A 127 20.76 -15.72 4.75
N GLU A 128 21.06 -16.78 4.01
CA GLU A 128 22.38 -17.41 4.03
C GLU A 128 23.41 -16.57 3.26
N LYS A 129 22.98 -15.94 2.17
CA LYS A 129 23.78 -15.01 1.36
C LYS A 129 22.91 -14.06 0.56
N ALA A 130 23.45 -12.87 0.27
CA ALA A 130 22.80 -11.91 -0.61
C ALA A 130 23.83 -11.12 -1.42
N SER A 131 23.47 -10.68 -2.62
CA SER A 131 24.35 -9.86 -3.47
C SER A 131 23.58 -8.97 -4.43
N SER A 132 24.18 -7.86 -4.83
CA SER A 132 23.67 -6.98 -5.89
C SER A 132 24.84 -6.50 -6.76
N PRO A 133 25.24 -7.30 -7.77
CA PRO A 133 26.43 -6.98 -8.57
C PRO A 133 26.36 -5.64 -9.30
N LYS A 134 25.16 -5.25 -9.76
CA LYS A 134 24.91 -3.98 -10.48
C LYS A 134 24.22 -2.91 -9.63
N GLY A 135 23.93 -3.20 -8.37
CA GLY A 135 23.12 -2.35 -7.50
C GLY A 135 21.62 -2.61 -7.67
N ALA A 136 20.85 -2.19 -6.67
CA ALA A 136 19.40 -2.32 -6.64
C ALA A 136 18.77 -1.20 -5.81
N VAL A 137 17.54 -0.84 -6.15
CA VAL A 137 16.69 0.07 -5.37
C VAL A 137 15.40 -0.67 -5.04
N LEU A 138 15.07 -0.80 -3.76
CA LEU A 138 13.90 -1.51 -3.26
C LEU A 138 12.97 -0.54 -2.55
N LEU A 139 11.66 -0.67 -2.78
CA LEU A 139 10.64 -0.22 -1.83
C LEU A 139 10.61 -1.26 -0.71
N THR A 140 10.80 -0.84 0.54
CA THR A 140 10.92 -1.75 1.68
C THR A 140 10.11 -1.25 2.87
N MET A 141 9.24 -2.11 3.37
CA MET A 141 8.42 -1.90 4.56
C MET A 141 8.94 -2.79 5.69
N PHE A 142 9.17 -2.19 6.86
CA PHE A 142 9.53 -2.90 8.07
C PHE A 142 8.44 -2.76 9.12
N TYR A 143 7.99 -3.88 9.68
CA TYR A 143 6.88 -3.92 10.64
C TYR A 143 7.30 -3.72 12.11
N ASP A 144 8.57 -3.36 12.34
CA ASP A 144 9.16 -2.93 13.61
C ASP A 144 10.52 -2.29 13.27
N LYS A 145 11.23 -1.73 14.25
CA LYS A 145 12.57 -1.19 14.04
C LYS A 145 13.52 -2.32 13.61
N PRO A 146 14.09 -2.28 12.40
CA PRO A 146 14.91 -3.37 11.91
C PRO A 146 16.26 -3.37 12.62
N MET A 147 16.68 -4.54 13.11
CA MET A 147 18.06 -4.81 13.45
C MET A 147 18.53 -5.98 12.59
N VAL A 148 19.55 -5.75 11.77
CA VAL A 148 20.18 -6.82 10.99
C VAL A 148 21.29 -7.43 11.84
N ILE A 149 21.21 -8.73 12.09
CA ILE A 149 22.10 -9.45 12.99
C ILE A 149 22.84 -10.52 12.21
N ASN A 150 24.16 -10.54 12.34
CA ASN A 150 25.00 -11.60 11.78
C ASN A 150 24.72 -12.94 12.47
N GLY A 151 24.67 -14.01 11.68
CA GLY A 151 24.38 -15.36 12.12
C GLY A 151 22.96 -15.81 11.72
N LYS A 152 22.58 -16.99 12.20
CA LYS A 152 21.26 -17.57 11.92
C LYS A 152 20.23 -17.05 12.90
N GLY A 153 19.04 -16.74 12.39
CA GLY A 153 17.88 -16.46 13.23
C GLY A 153 17.48 -17.67 14.05
N LYS A 154 16.76 -17.43 15.16
CA LYS A 154 16.31 -18.49 16.09
C LYS A 154 15.05 -19.22 15.59
N GLY A 155 14.51 -18.82 14.45
CA GLY A 155 13.23 -19.27 13.90
C GLY A 155 12.42 -18.10 13.36
N PHE A 156 11.42 -18.40 12.54
CA PHE A 156 10.48 -17.44 11.96
C PHE A 156 9.12 -18.12 11.77
N ASP A 157 8.05 -17.34 11.60
CA ASP A 157 6.74 -17.91 11.26
C ASP A 157 6.67 -18.23 9.75
N GLU A 158 6.68 -19.52 9.41
CA GLU A 158 6.64 -19.98 8.02
C GLU A 158 5.37 -19.58 7.28
N LYS A 159 4.24 -19.36 7.97
CA LYS A 159 2.97 -18.98 7.32
C LYS A 159 3.00 -17.58 6.76
N LEU A 160 3.91 -16.73 7.25
CA LEU A 160 4.08 -15.36 6.79
C LEU A 160 5.04 -15.26 5.60
N LEU A 161 5.87 -16.28 5.37
CA LEU A 161 6.95 -16.22 4.39
C LEU A 161 6.42 -16.22 2.96
N VAL A 162 6.70 -15.14 2.21
CA VAL A 162 6.62 -15.11 0.76
C VAL A 162 8.04 -15.02 0.22
N LYS A 163 8.59 -16.18 -0.18
CA LYS A 163 9.99 -16.25 -0.63
C LYS A 163 10.21 -15.41 -1.88
N PHE A 164 9.45 -15.64 -2.94
CA PHE A 164 9.70 -15.03 -4.24
C PHE A 164 8.41 -14.96 -5.05
N ILE A 165 8.09 -13.78 -5.56
CA ILE A 165 7.06 -13.57 -6.56
C ILE A 165 7.68 -12.74 -7.68
N ASP A 166 7.56 -13.23 -8.93
CA ASP A 166 7.74 -12.42 -10.12
C ASP A 166 6.36 -12.03 -10.66
N PRO A 167 5.92 -10.77 -10.48
CA PRO A 167 4.61 -10.35 -10.95
C PRO A 167 4.44 -10.44 -12.46
N LYS A 168 5.54 -10.49 -13.23
CA LYS A 168 5.50 -10.63 -14.69
C LYS A 168 4.88 -11.97 -15.12
N LEU A 169 4.92 -12.98 -14.25
CA LEU A 169 4.37 -14.31 -14.47
C LEU A 169 2.94 -14.49 -13.95
N LEU A 170 2.39 -13.48 -13.25
CA LEU A 170 1.02 -13.51 -12.75
C LEU A 170 0.05 -12.92 -13.79
N ASP A 171 -1.18 -13.40 -13.79
CA ASP A 171 -2.28 -12.82 -14.55
C ASP A 171 -2.93 -11.67 -13.78
N TRP A 172 -3.47 -10.71 -14.52
CA TRP A 172 -4.31 -9.65 -13.96
C TRP A 172 -5.71 -10.19 -13.67
N ASP A 173 -6.17 -10.06 -12.43
CA ASP A 173 -7.49 -10.52 -12.02
C ASP A 173 -8.43 -9.34 -11.72
N PRO A 174 -9.43 -9.06 -12.58
CA PRO A 174 -10.44 -8.05 -12.32
C PRO A 174 -11.47 -8.47 -11.25
N GLY A 175 -11.57 -9.77 -10.94
CA GLY A 175 -12.49 -10.34 -9.95
C GLY A 175 -12.09 -10.06 -8.50
N LEU A 176 -10.84 -9.65 -8.27
CA LEU A 176 -10.34 -9.23 -6.95
C LEU A 176 -10.64 -7.76 -6.63
N VAL A 177 -11.14 -6.99 -7.60
CA VAL A 177 -11.42 -5.57 -7.42
C VAL A 177 -12.83 -5.36 -6.87
N ASP A 178 -13.00 -4.34 -6.04
CA ASP A 178 -14.33 -3.87 -5.62
C ASP A 178 -15.25 -3.67 -6.84
N PRO A 179 -16.44 -4.28 -6.88
CA PRO A 179 -17.34 -4.18 -8.04
C PRO A 179 -17.69 -2.75 -8.47
N GLN A 180 -17.70 -1.79 -7.54
CA GLN A 180 -17.92 -0.37 -7.86
C GLN A 180 -16.75 0.24 -8.62
N LEU A 181 -15.54 -0.29 -8.39
CA LEU A 181 -14.31 0.10 -9.06
C LEU A 181 -13.96 -0.81 -10.24
N ALA A 182 -14.46 -2.05 -10.32
CA ALA A 182 -13.94 -3.10 -11.21
C ALA A 182 -13.94 -2.78 -12.71
N LYS A 183 -14.79 -1.85 -13.18
CA LYS A 183 -14.85 -1.49 -14.61
C LYS A 183 -13.52 -0.89 -15.09
N GLY A 184 -12.70 -1.77 -15.68
CA GLY A 184 -11.44 -1.47 -16.32
C GLY A 184 -10.22 -1.56 -15.40
N VAL A 185 -10.27 -2.18 -14.24
CA VAL A 185 -9.11 -2.31 -13.32
C VAL A 185 -8.90 -3.76 -12.95
N ALA A 186 -7.67 -4.09 -12.55
CA ALA A 186 -7.33 -5.46 -12.16
C ALA A 186 -6.22 -5.46 -11.10
N ILE A 187 -6.13 -6.58 -10.40
CA ILE A 187 -5.17 -6.83 -9.32
C ILE A 187 -4.23 -7.98 -9.70
N LYS A 188 -2.95 -7.85 -9.35
CA LYS A 188 -2.05 -9.00 -9.15
C LYS A 188 -1.77 -9.16 -7.67
N HIS A 189 -2.34 -10.20 -7.08
CA HIS A 189 -2.20 -10.47 -5.65
C HIS A 189 -0.82 -11.05 -5.31
N PHE A 190 -0.23 -10.63 -4.19
CA PHE A 190 1.06 -11.14 -3.72
C PHE A 190 0.97 -11.89 -2.39
N ARG A 191 0.35 -11.26 -1.39
CA ARG A 191 0.32 -11.76 -0.02
C ARG A 191 -1.03 -11.42 0.60
N THR A 192 -1.57 -12.37 1.37
CA THR A 192 -2.57 -12.10 2.39
C THR A 192 -2.03 -12.62 3.71
N ASP A 193 -1.98 -11.76 4.72
CA ASP A 193 -1.64 -12.18 6.07
C ASP A 193 -2.71 -13.13 6.63
N PRO A 194 -2.35 -14.35 7.06
CA PRO A 194 -3.31 -15.34 7.51
C PRO A 194 -3.96 -15.00 8.87
N TYR A 195 -3.42 -14.03 9.61
CA TYR A 195 -3.90 -13.63 10.93
C TYR A 195 -4.69 -12.33 10.89
N THR A 196 -4.23 -11.35 10.12
CA THR A 196 -4.82 -10.00 10.07
C THR A 196 -5.69 -9.76 8.84
N GLY A 197 -5.49 -10.54 7.76
CA GLY A 197 -6.13 -10.31 6.48
C GLY A 197 -5.54 -9.15 5.68
N GLU A 198 -4.46 -8.51 6.16
CA GLU A 198 -3.70 -7.51 5.41
C GLU A 198 -3.23 -8.07 4.08
N THR A 199 -3.35 -7.29 3.01
CA THR A 199 -3.02 -7.75 1.67
C THR A 199 -2.06 -6.80 0.98
N SER A 200 -1.19 -7.36 0.14
CA SER A 200 -0.28 -6.61 -0.72
C SER A 200 -0.44 -7.07 -2.16
N PHE A 201 -0.49 -6.11 -3.08
CA PHE A 201 -0.82 -6.38 -4.46
C PHE A 201 -0.41 -5.26 -5.40
N LEU A 202 -0.38 -5.55 -6.70
CA LEU A 202 -0.37 -4.52 -7.73
C LEU A 202 -1.78 -4.20 -8.18
N TYR A 203 -2.02 -2.92 -8.43
CA TYR A 203 -3.28 -2.42 -8.94
C TYR A 203 -3.06 -1.63 -10.22
N CYS A 204 -3.78 -1.98 -11.29
CA CYS A 204 -3.67 -1.28 -12.56
C CYS A 204 -4.98 -0.65 -13.01
N SER A 205 -4.87 0.50 -13.66
CA SER A 205 -5.93 1.12 -14.46
C SER A 205 -5.39 1.51 -15.83
N PRO A 206 -6.13 1.28 -16.93
CA PRO A 206 -5.77 1.75 -18.25
C PRO A 206 -5.92 3.28 -18.34
N PRO A 207 -5.31 3.88 -19.37
CA PRO A 207 -5.53 5.28 -19.73
C PRO A 207 -7.00 5.62 -20.00
N HIS A 208 -7.31 6.91 -19.92
CA HIS A 208 -8.63 7.47 -20.27
C HIS A 208 -9.80 6.87 -19.49
N ARG A 209 -9.57 6.48 -18.24
CA ARG A 209 -10.65 6.06 -17.33
C ARG A 209 -11.38 7.28 -16.75
N VAL A 210 -12.08 7.98 -17.63
CA VAL A 210 -12.74 9.25 -17.33
C VAL A 210 -13.98 9.04 -16.45
N PRO A 211 -14.09 9.74 -15.31
CA PRO A 211 -15.33 9.76 -14.53
C PRO A 211 -16.54 10.21 -15.36
N PRO A 212 -17.67 9.48 -15.37
CA PRO A 212 -18.88 9.95 -16.03
C PRO A 212 -19.27 11.36 -15.54
N GLY A 213 -19.47 12.29 -16.47
CA GLY A 213 -19.78 13.69 -16.15
C GLY A 213 -18.67 14.44 -15.41
N MET A 214 -17.42 13.92 -15.41
CA MET A 214 -16.31 14.45 -14.63
C MET A 214 -16.67 14.63 -13.15
N SER A 215 -17.42 13.68 -12.59
CA SER A 215 -17.89 13.75 -11.21
C SER A 215 -17.98 12.38 -10.56
N LYS A 216 -17.50 12.28 -9.32
CA LYS A 216 -17.40 11.04 -8.54
C LYS A 216 -17.47 11.38 -7.04
N PRO A 217 -17.83 10.44 -6.17
CA PRO A 217 -17.73 10.66 -4.74
C PRO A 217 -16.28 10.58 -4.27
N LYS A 218 -16.06 11.11 -3.06
CA LYS A 218 -14.92 10.69 -2.25
C LYS A 218 -15.14 9.28 -1.72
N TRP A 219 -14.09 8.64 -1.25
CA TRP A 219 -14.21 7.40 -0.50
C TRP A 219 -13.20 7.36 0.63
N THR A 220 -13.30 6.32 1.44
CA THR A 220 -12.39 6.02 2.55
C THR A 220 -12.33 4.52 2.79
N HIS A 221 -11.51 4.10 3.76
CA HIS A 221 -11.36 2.71 4.18
C HIS A 221 -11.27 2.64 5.71
N PRO A 222 -11.80 1.59 6.37
CA PRO A 222 -11.65 1.42 7.82
C PRO A 222 -10.28 0.86 8.23
N MET A 223 -9.39 0.61 7.26
CA MET A 223 -7.99 0.24 7.43
C MET A 223 -7.10 1.26 6.72
N VAL A 224 -5.79 1.21 6.95
CA VAL A 224 -4.86 2.02 6.17
C VAL A 224 -4.77 1.43 4.76
N GLU A 225 -4.83 2.29 3.74
CA GLU A 225 -4.37 1.97 2.39
C GLU A 225 -3.02 2.67 2.15
N GLU A 226 -1.97 1.90 1.89
CA GLU A 226 -0.67 2.44 1.51
C GLU A 226 -0.44 2.25 0.02
N LEU A 227 0.02 3.30 -0.64
CA LEU A 227 0.10 3.39 -2.09
C LEU A 227 1.50 3.86 -2.50
N TYR A 228 2.07 3.22 -3.52
CA TYR A 228 3.25 3.71 -4.22
C TYR A 228 3.02 3.63 -5.73
N VAL A 229 3.17 4.76 -6.43
CA VAL A 229 3.03 4.79 -7.90
C VAL A 229 4.30 4.25 -8.54
N ILE A 230 4.19 3.15 -9.27
CA ILE A 230 5.30 2.57 -10.04
C ILE A 230 5.37 3.24 -11.41
N GLU A 231 4.23 3.30 -12.11
CA GLU A 231 4.12 3.87 -13.46
C GLU A 231 2.80 4.63 -13.64
N GLY A 232 2.76 5.50 -14.66
CA GLY A 232 1.60 6.31 -15.00
C GLY A 232 1.37 7.43 -13.98
N ASP A 233 0.11 7.82 -13.78
CA ASP A 233 -0.24 8.80 -12.76
C ASP A 233 -1.63 8.58 -12.17
N TYR A 234 -1.77 8.94 -10.89
CA TYR A 234 -3.01 8.86 -10.14
C TYR A 234 -3.40 10.26 -9.66
N VAL A 235 -4.50 10.80 -10.19
CA VAL A 235 -4.96 12.16 -9.92
C VAL A 235 -6.00 12.14 -8.81
N TRP A 236 -5.75 12.90 -7.76
CA TRP A 236 -6.65 13.15 -6.63
C TRP A 236 -7.18 14.57 -6.72
N GLY A 237 -8.49 14.75 -6.85
CA GLY A 237 -9.12 16.05 -6.99
C GLY A 237 -8.85 17.02 -5.83
N ASP A 238 -8.60 16.50 -4.64
CA ASP A 238 -8.36 17.26 -3.41
C ASP A 238 -6.89 17.37 -2.99
N CYS A 239 -5.97 16.64 -3.65
CA CYS A 239 -4.55 16.61 -3.29
C CYS A 239 -3.60 16.91 -4.46
N GLY A 240 -3.98 16.62 -5.70
CA GLY A 240 -3.17 16.81 -6.91
C GLY A 240 -2.83 15.51 -7.64
N ARG A 241 -1.94 15.60 -8.63
CA ARG A 241 -1.50 14.48 -9.47
C ARG A 241 -0.28 13.78 -8.88
N MET A 242 -0.41 12.50 -8.55
CA MET A 242 0.65 11.64 -8.04
C MET A 242 1.26 10.81 -9.18
N GLY A 243 2.52 11.05 -9.54
CA GLY A 243 3.25 10.32 -10.58
C GLY A 243 4.20 9.25 -10.03
N PRO A 244 5.06 8.63 -10.85
CA PRO A 244 5.98 7.58 -10.43
C PRO A 244 6.87 8.02 -9.26
N GLY A 245 6.93 7.21 -8.21
CA GLY A 245 7.59 7.54 -6.94
C GLY A 245 6.72 8.32 -5.96
N GLY A 246 5.49 8.68 -6.34
CA GLY A 246 4.51 9.25 -5.43
C GLY A 246 4.08 8.23 -4.39
N TYR A 247 4.09 8.64 -3.13
CA TYR A 247 3.86 7.80 -1.96
C TYR A 247 2.75 8.37 -1.08
N ALA A 248 1.83 7.51 -0.65
CA ALA A 248 0.77 7.85 0.27
C ALA A 248 0.59 6.80 1.37
N TRP A 249 0.34 7.31 2.58
CA TRP A 249 -0.12 6.55 3.74
C TRP A 249 -1.52 7.07 4.08
N TRP A 250 -2.53 6.43 3.48
CA TRP A 250 -3.91 6.85 3.61
C TRP A 250 -4.54 6.22 4.85
N ARG A 251 -4.61 7.03 5.91
CA ARG A 251 -5.26 6.68 7.19
C ARG A 251 -6.72 6.24 7.07
N GLU A 252 -7.10 5.43 8.05
CA GLU A 252 -8.45 4.96 8.29
C GLU A 252 -9.44 6.12 8.39
N ASP A 253 -10.62 5.94 7.82
CA ASP A 253 -11.77 6.84 7.88
C ASP A 253 -11.52 8.30 7.42
N VAL A 254 -10.39 8.57 6.75
CA VAL A 254 -10.13 9.85 6.09
C VAL A 254 -10.67 9.79 4.67
N TYR A 255 -11.50 10.75 4.27
CA TYR A 255 -12.06 10.79 2.91
C TYR A 255 -11.15 11.51 1.93
N HIS A 256 -10.84 10.87 0.80
CA HIS A 256 -10.11 11.48 -0.32
C HIS A 256 -10.83 11.34 -1.65
N GLY A 257 -10.38 12.17 -2.58
CA GLY A 257 -10.85 12.18 -3.96
C GLY A 257 -11.73 13.40 -4.27
N PRO A 258 -12.47 13.34 -5.39
CA PRO A 258 -12.59 12.19 -6.29
C PRO A 258 -11.27 11.89 -7.00
N SER A 259 -11.06 10.65 -7.47
CA SER A 259 -9.81 10.30 -8.16
C SER A 259 -10.01 9.61 -9.51
N GLY A 260 -8.93 9.60 -10.29
CA GLY A 260 -8.88 8.99 -11.61
C GLY A 260 -7.49 9.04 -12.22
N THR A 261 -7.41 8.65 -13.49
CA THR A 261 -6.19 8.76 -14.29
C THR A 261 -6.53 9.03 -15.75
N ASP A 262 -5.72 9.88 -16.40
CA ASP A 262 -5.77 10.08 -17.85
C ASP A 262 -4.73 9.22 -18.59
N SER A 263 -3.60 8.89 -17.96
CA SER A 263 -2.50 8.11 -18.55
C SER A 263 -2.51 6.63 -18.18
N GLY A 264 -3.37 6.23 -17.25
CA GLY A 264 -3.30 4.93 -16.60
C GLY A 264 -2.36 4.97 -15.40
N TYR A 265 -2.36 3.89 -14.62
CA TYR A 265 -1.39 3.72 -13.54
C TYR A 265 -1.08 2.26 -13.28
N HIS A 266 0.07 2.07 -12.66
CA HIS A 266 0.46 0.84 -12.00
C HIS A 266 0.92 1.18 -10.58
N LEU A 267 0.19 0.68 -9.59
CA LEU A 267 0.42 0.97 -8.18
C LEU A 267 0.85 -0.29 -7.46
N PHE A 268 1.79 -0.17 -6.54
CA PHE A 268 1.88 -1.08 -5.41
C PHE A 268 0.93 -0.59 -4.32
N VAL A 269 0.08 -1.49 -3.82
CA VAL A 269 -0.90 -1.21 -2.77
C VAL A 269 -0.75 -2.24 -1.68
N ARG A 270 -0.82 -1.80 -0.42
CA ARG A 270 -1.05 -2.71 0.71
C ARG A 270 -2.04 -2.15 1.71
N THR A 271 -2.67 -3.05 2.46
CA THR A 271 -3.57 -2.68 3.56
C THR A 271 -2.95 -3.00 4.91
N ILE A 272 -3.22 -2.16 5.92
CA ILE A 272 -2.74 -2.34 7.30
C ILE A 272 -3.91 -2.20 8.27
N GLY A 273 -4.09 -3.18 9.16
CA GLY A 273 -5.23 -3.24 10.08
C GLY A 273 -6.46 -3.98 9.55
N GLY A 274 -6.35 -4.70 8.42
CA GLY A 274 -7.43 -5.55 7.88
C GLY A 274 -7.39 -5.75 6.36
N PRO A 275 -8.35 -6.53 5.80
CA PRO A 275 -8.50 -6.72 4.36
C PRO A 275 -9.03 -5.45 3.68
N LEU A 276 -8.80 -5.26 2.39
CA LEU A 276 -9.30 -4.08 1.66
C LEU A 276 -10.84 -3.96 1.74
N VAL A 277 -11.34 -2.83 2.24
CA VAL A 277 -12.77 -2.47 2.26
C VAL A 277 -12.93 -1.00 1.88
N ASN A 278 -13.71 -0.73 0.83
CA ASN A 278 -14.02 0.64 0.40
C ASN A 278 -15.36 1.10 0.96
N THR A 279 -15.39 2.33 1.46
CA THR A 279 -16.61 3.05 1.84
C THR A 279 -16.72 4.30 0.98
N PHE A 280 -17.70 4.34 0.08
CA PHE A 280 -17.93 5.49 -0.81
C PHE A 280 -18.94 6.46 -0.20
N ASP A 281 -18.66 7.75 -0.34
CA ASP A 281 -19.66 8.77 -0.06
C ASP A 281 -20.78 8.74 -1.12
N THR A 282 -21.92 9.34 -0.78
CA THR A 282 -23.05 9.52 -1.66
C THR A 282 -22.98 10.82 -2.46
N GLU A 283 -22.35 11.86 -1.91
CA GLU A 283 -22.16 13.13 -2.61
C GLU A 283 -21.13 12.99 -3.72
N LYS A 284 -21.51 13.40 -4.94
CA LYS A 284 -20.57 13.48 -6.06
C LYS A 284 -19.99 14.88 -6.15
N LEU A 285 -18.66 14.95 -6.16
CA LEU A 285 -17.92 16.19 -6.33
C LEU A 285 -17.40 16.32 -7.78
N PRO A 286 -17.19 17.54 -8.28
CA PRO A 286 -16.49 17.76 -9.54
C PRO A 286 -15.07 17.18 -9.51
N PHE A 287 -14.61 16.70 -10.64
CA PHE A 287 -13.27 16.15 -10.82
C PHE A 287 -12.56 16.86 -11.99
N THR A 288 -11.24 17.03 -11.87
CA THR A 288 -10.38 17.64 -12.89
C THR A 288 -9.05 16.91 -12.98
N TRP A 289 -8.46 16.89 -14.18
CA TRP A 289 -7.11 16.36 -14.41
C TRP A 289 -6.00 17.30 -13.92
N ASP A 290 -6.34 18.58 -13.74
CA ASP A 290 -5.44 19.65 -13.33
C ASP A 290 -5.67 20.03 -11.85
N ALA A 291 -5.83 19.02 -11.00
CA ALA A 291 -6.03 19.22 -9.57
C ALA A 291 -4.82 19.97 -8.97
N PRO A 292 -5.04 21.05 -8.20
CA PRO A 292 -3.96 21.79 -7.58
C PRO A 292 -3.21 20.89 -6.60
N TYR A 293 -1.89 21.06 -6.52
CA TYR A 293 -1.09 20.35 -5.54
C TYR A 293 -1.37 20.92 -4.15
N ASN A 294 -2.04 20.11 -3.33
CA ASN A 294 -2.50 20.45 -1.98
C ASN A 294 -2.28 19.25 -1.05
N PRO A 295 -1.02 18.90 -0.77
CA PRO A 295 -0.73 17.66 -0.08
C PRO A 295 -1.06 17.76 1.41
N GLN A 296 -1.48 16.65 2.00
CA GLN A 296 -1.59 16.49 3.45
C GLN A 296 -0.34 15.74 3.93
N LEU A 297 0.55 16.43 4.62
CA LEU A 297 1.84 15.89 5.06
C LEU A 297 2.11 16.28 6.51
N PRO A 298 2.79 15.42 7.29
CA PRO A 298 3.30 15.82 8.58
C PRO A 298 4.42 16.86 8.41
N PRO A 299 4.70 17.71 9.42
CA PRO A 299 5.60 18.85 9.30
C PRO A 299 7.00 18.52 8.76
N GLU A 300 7.54 17.36 9.12
CA GLU A 300 8.85 16.88 8.70
C GLU A 300 8.93 16.51 7.22
N LEU A 301 7.80 16.15 6.59
CA LEU A 301 7.71 15.88 5.15
C LEU A 301 7.27 17.12 4.35
N MET A 302 6.52 18.03 4.98
CA MET A 302 6.00 19.24 4.31
C MET A 302 7.10 20.10 3.66
N LYS A 303 8.30 20.14 4.26
CA LYS A 303 9.46 20.86 3.70
C LYS A 303 9.99 20.28 2.38
N PHE A 304 9.61 19.05 2.04
CA PHE A 304 9.97 18.39 0.78
C PHE A 304 8.80 18.36 -0.21
N ALA A 305 7.65 18.95 0.14
CA ALA A 305 6.47 18.95 -0.70
C ALA A 305 6.73 19.66 -2.03
N LYS A 306 6.62 18.92 -3.12
CA LYS A 306 6.65 19.47 -4.48
C LYS A 306 5.65 18.75 -5.38
N PRO A 307 4.98 19.46 -6.28
CA PRO A 307 4.09 18.85 -7.25
C PRO A 307 4.86 17.91 -8.17
N TYR A 308 4.25 16.80 -8.54
CA TYR A 308 4.76 16.00 -9.65
C TYR A 308 4.68 16.80 -10.95
N VAL A 309 5.81 16.88 -11.66
CA VAL A 309 5.89 17.49 -12.97
C VAL A 309 5.83 16.38 -14.01
N LYS A 310 4.67 16.23 -14.65
CA LYS A 310 4.47 15.26 -15.73
C LYS A 310 5.44 15.58 -16.88
N PRO A 311 6.28 14.63 -17.32
CA PRO A 311 7.11 14.81 -18.50
C PRO A 311 6.26 15.19 -19.71
N LYS A 312 6.81 16.04 -20.58
CA LYS A 312 6.21 16.32 -21.88
C LYS A 312 6.31 15.06 -22.74
N ASN A 313 5.32 14.89 -23.62
CA ASN A 313 5.33 13.80 -24.60
C ASN A 313 6.24 14.10 -25.81
N TYR A 314 7.10 15.14 -25.74
CA TYR A 314 7.99 15.62 -26.79
C TYR A 314 9.26 16.24 -26.20
#